data_AF-A0A157ZU23-F1
#
_entry.id   AF-A0A157ZU23-F1
#
_cell.length_a   1.000
_cell.length_b   1.000
_cell.length_c   1.000
_cell.angle_alpha   90.00
_cell.angle_beta   90.00
_cell.angle_gamma   90.00
#
_symmetry.space_group_name_H-M   'P 1'
#
loop_
_entity.id
_entity.type
_entity.pdbx_description
1 polymer ?
#
loop_
_entity_poly.entity_id
_entity_poly.type
_entity_poly.pdbx_seq_one_letter_code
_entity_poly.pdbx_strand_id
1 'polypeptide(L)'
;MFEVLNMFFDYIEGSRVSSSRNLPADDAILKANLWYSRAYASNANLFTAIHRNAELCKIREPRNDQWAMKVVHVSGRRRGRKFTGAERVEYAGTIRILITMTIETLSERYINNDALISEAFPGPDDIAKKISAIWHEVMKRYEAAPATGTA
;
A
#
# COMPACT_ATOMS: atom_id res chain seq x y z
N MET A 1 -5.36 -25.17 7.89
CA MET A 1 -5.62 -24.21 6.78
C MET A 1 -5.35 -22.77 7.22
N PHE A 2 -5.79 -22.32 8.41
CA PHE A 2 -5.51 -20.98 8.93
C PHE A 2 -4.02 -20.68 9.22
N GLU A 3 -3.24 -21.64 9.72
CA GLU A 3 -1.81 -21.43 9.98
C GLU A 3 -0.98 -21.13 8.73
N VAL A 4 -1.24 -21.83 7.62
CA VAL A 4 -0.53 -21.60 6.34
C VAL A 4 -0.86 -20.21 5.79
N LEU A 5 -2.10 -19.76 5.94
CA LEU A 5 -2.54 -18.43 5.52
C LEU A 5 -1.93 -17.33 6.40
N ASN A 6 -1.86 -17.53 7.73
CA ASN A 6 -1.19 -16.62 8.65
C ASN A 6 0.32 -16.54 8.42
N MET A 7 0.98 -17.68 8.23
CA MET A 7 2.41 -17.75 7.91
C MET A 7 2.71 -17.09 6.56
N PHE A 8 1.80 -17.24 5.58
CA PHE A 8 1.90 -16.52 4.32
C PHE A 8 1.78 -15.01 4.52
N PHE A 9 0.84 -14.51 5.33
CA PHE A 9 0.78 -13.09 5.69
C PHE A 9 2.06 -12.59 6.36
N ASP A 10 2.58 -13.33 7.33
CA ASP A 10 3.82 -12.97 8.02
C ASP A 10 5.02 -12.94 7.07
N TYR A 11 5.08 -13.87 6.11
CA TYR A 11 6.09 -13.92 5.06
C TYR A 11 5.96 -12.76 4.05
N ILE A 12 4.75 -12.54 3.52
CA ILE A 12 4.38 -11.43 2.63
C ILE A 12 4.84 -10.10 3.24
N GLU A 13 4.55 -9.91 4.53
CA GLU A 13 4.71 -8.62 5.17
C GLU A 13 6.09 -8.41 5.79
N GLY A 14 6.74 -9.47 6.27
CA GLY A 14 8.15 -9.43 6.69
C GLY A 14 9.07 -9.08 5.51
N SER A 15 8.77 -9.62 4.33
CA SER A 15 9.49 -9.34 3.08
C SER A 15 9.26 -7.90 2.57
N ARG A 16 8.05 -7.37 2.75
CA ARG A 16 7.68 -5.99 2.40
C ARG A 16 8.48 -4.95 3.21
N VAL A 17 8.67 -5.21 4.52
CA VAL A 17 9.29 -4.25 5.45
C VAL A 17 10.84 -4.26 5.40
N SER A 18 11.47 -5.40 5.09
CA SER A 18 12.94 -5.50 5.05
C SER A 18 13.56 -4.72 3.89
N SER A 19 12.85 -4.61 2.77
CA SER A 19 13.41 -4.19 1.49
C SER A 19 13.43 -2.67 1.27
N SER A 20 12.86 -1.87 2.17
CA SER A 20 12.58 -0.44 2.02
C SER A 20 13.28 0.48 3.04
N ARG A 21 14.03 -0.08 3.99
CA ARG A 21 14.50 0.65 5.19
C ARG A 21 15.46 1.82 4.89
N ASN A 22 16.12 1.82 3.74
CA ASN A 22 17.10 2.84 3.32
C ASN A 22 16.74 3.56 2.00
N LEU A 23 15.53 3.37 1.47
CA LEU A 23 15.12 3.97 0.18
C LEU A 23 14.39 5.31 0.35
N PRO A 24 14.45 6.22 -0.64
CA PRO A 24 13.42 7.24 -0.85
C PRO A 24 12.02 6.57 -0.84
N ALA A 25 10.95 7.24 -0.38
CA ALA A 25 9.68 6.51 -0.15
C ALA A 25 9.01 6.30 -1.47
N ASP A 26 9.29 7.15 -2.44
CA ASP A 26 8.78 6.92 -3.77
C ASP A 26 9.31 5.58 -4.30
N ASP A 27 10.61 5.35 -4.16
CA ASP A 27 11.22 4.05 -4.44
C ASP A 27 10.73 2.92 -3.52
N ALA A 28 10.51 3.20 -2.23
CA ALA A 28 10.01 2.22 -1.28
C ALA A 28 8.56 1.80 -1.58
N ILE A 29 7.72 2.74 -1.99
CA ILE A 29 6.33 2.55 -2.38
C ILE A 29 6.29 1.81 -3.70
N LEU A 30 7.09 2.23 -4.67
CA LEU A 30 7.22 1.51 -5.94
C LEU A 30 7.66 0.07 -5.71
N LYS A 31 8.69 -0.14 -4.89
CA LYS A 31 9.17 -1.48 -4.54
C LYS A 31 8.11 -2.32 -3.82
N ALA A 32 7.36 -1.72 -2.90
CA ALA A 32 6.26 -2.40 -2.23
C ALA A 32 5.13 -2.77 -3.21
N ASN A 33 4.72 -1.84 -4.07
CA ASN A 33 3.66 -2.04 -5.05
C ASN A 33 4.06 -3.05 -6.13
N LEU A 34 5.32 -3.05 -6.57
CA LEU A 34 5.88 -4.08 -7.46
C LEU A 34 5.80 -5.46 -6.81
N TRP A 35 6.23 -5.55 -5.55
CA TRP A 35 6.15 -6.80 -4.81
C TRP A 35 4.71 -7.30 -4.68
N TYR A 36 3.75 -6.43 -4.32
CA TYR A 36 2.34 -6.81 -4.24
C TYR A 36 1.76 -7.24 -5.57
N SER A 37 2.00 -6.47 -6.63
CA SER A 37 1.43 -6.76 -7.95
C SER A 37 1.93 -8.10 -8.49
N ARG A 38 3.22 -8.39 -8.31
CA ARG A 38 3.81 -9.70 -8.66
C ARG A 38 3.28 -10.82 -7.78
N ALA A 39 3.06 -10.57 -6.49
CA ALA A 39 2.50 -11.55 -5.57
C ALA A 39 1.05 -11.91 -5.97
N TYR A 40 0.21 -10.93 -6.29
CA TYR A 40 -1.16 -11.16 -6.79
C TYR A 40 -1.14 -11.92 -8.11
N ALA A 41 -0.31 -11.51 -9.07
CA ALA A 41 -0.19 -12.20 -10.35
C ALA A 41 0.22 -13.67 -10.20
N SER A 42 1.13 -13.98 -9.26
CA SER A 42 1.65 -15.33 -9.06
C SER A 42 0.78 -16.20 -8.15
N ASN A 43 -0.10 -15.59 -7.33
CA ASN A 43 -0.82 -16.28 -6.25
C ASN A 43 -2.30 -15.88 -6.18
N ALA A 44 -2.95 -15.56 -7.31
CA ALA A 44 -4.32 -15.03 -7.34
C ALA A 44 -5.30 -15.86 -6.49
N ASN A 45 -5.29 -17.19 -6.62
CA ASN A 45 -6.16 -18.09 -5.85
C ASN A 45 -5.97 -17.97 -4.32
N LEU A 46 -4.75 -17.71 -3.88
CA LEU A 46 -4.43 -17.53 -2.46
C LEU A 46 -4.97 -16.20 -1.94
N PHE A 47 -4.82 -15.13 -2.73
CA PHE A 47 -5.42 -13.84 -2.42
C PHE A 47 -6.95 -13.89 -2.47
N THR A 48 -7.56 -14.66 -3.37
CA THR A 48 -9.01 -14.93 -3.38
C THR A 48 -9.46 -15.56 -2.06
N ALA A 49 -8.74 -16.57 -1.56
CA ALA A 49 -9.05 -17.22 -0.29
C ALA A 49 -8.92 -16.27 0.91
N ILE A 50 -7.91 -15.40 0.88
CA ILE A 50 -7.69 -14.34 1.87
C ILE A 50 -8.87 -13.36 1.89
N HIS A 51 -9.28 -12.83 0.74
CA HIS A 51 -10.33 -11.82 0.64
C HIS A 51 -11.71 -12.35 1.05
N ARG A 52 -11.96 -13.64 0.86
CA ARG A 52 -13.21 -14.30 1.27
C ARG A 52 -13.25 -14.68 2.75
N ASN A 53 -12.14 -14.54 3.48
CA ASN A 53 -12.05 -14.97 4.88
C ASN A 53 -12.04 -13.76 5.83
N ALA A 54 -13.13 -13.60 6.58
CA ALA A 54 -13.31 -12.47 7.50
C ALA A 54 -12.24 -12.39 8.60
N GLU A 55 -11.78 -13.53 9.12
CA GLU A 55 -10.75 -13.55 10.18
C GLU A 55 -9.38 -13.13 9.65
N LEU A 56 -9.05 -13.52 8.42
CA LEU A 56 -7.82 -13.05 7.77
C LEU A 56 -7.88 -11.56 7.42
N CYS A 57 -9.06 -11.06 7.01
CA CYS A 57 -9.27 -9.62 6.87
C CYS A 57 -9.05 -8.88 8.19
N LYS A 58 -9.57 -9.39 9.32
CA LYS A 58 -9.36 -8.80 10.65
C LYS A 58 -7.88 -8.76 11.07
N ILE A 59 -7.06 -9.71 10.63
CA ILE A 59 -5.61 -9.69 10.90
C ILE A 59 -4.92 -8.64 10.02
N ARG A 60 -5.34 -8.49 8.76
CA ARG A 60 -4.72 -7.58 7.79
C ARG A 60 -4.97 -6.11 8.10
N GLU A 61 -6.17 -5.74 8.58
CA GLU A 61 -6.52 -4.33 8.77
C GLU A 61 -5.63 -3.58 9.78
N PRO A 62 -5.35 -4.10 10.99
CA PRO A 62 -4.42 -3.45 11.93
C PRO A 62 -3.00 -3.30 11.35
N ARG A 63 -2.59 -4.21 10.47
CA ARG A 63 -1.27 -4.16 9.82
C ARG A 63 -1.23 -3.10 8.72
N ASN A 64 -2.31 -2.94 7.96
CA ASN A 64 -2.50 -1.83 7.04
C ASN A 64 -2.49 -0.49 7.78
N ASP A 65 -3.12 -0.39 8.96
CA ASP A 65 -3.08 0.81 9.81
C ASP A 65 -1.64 1.13 10.22
N GLN A 66 -0.90 0.14 10.74
CA GLN A 66 0.50 0.31 11.11
C GLN A 66 1.37 0.72 9.92
N TRP A 67 1.11 0.17 8.73
CA TRP A 67 1.81 0.56 7.52
C TRP A 67 1.53 2.02 7.14
N ALA A 68 0.27 2.44 7.17
CA ALA A 68 -0.09 3.82 6.92
C ALA A 68 0.64 4.77 7.87
N MET A 69 0.69 4.43 9.15
CA MET A 69 1.42 5.22 10.14
C MET A 69 2.93 5.27 9.90
N LYS A 70 3.54 4.19 9.40
CA LYS A 70 4.96 4.17 9.00
C LYS A 70 5.21 5.11 7.83
N VAL A 71 4.33 5.11 6.81
CA VAL A 71 4.44 6.04 5.67
C VAL A 71 4.34 7.49 6.14
N VAL A 72 3.37 7.83 6.98
CA VAL A 72 3.23 9.18 7.57
C VAL A 72 4.48 9.59 8.35
N HIS A 73 5.03 8.68 9.15
CA HIS A 73 6.27 8.95 9.91
C HIS A 73 7.46 9.23 8.98
N VAL A 74 7.66 8.40 7.96
CA VAL A 74 8.76 8.55 6.99
C VAL A 74 8.61 9.85 6.19
N SER A 75 7.41 10.15 5.71
CA SER A 75 7.10 11.40 5.00
C SER A 75 7.42 12.62 5.88
N GLY A 76 7.08 12.55 7.17
CA GLY A 76 7.35 13.61 8.15
C GLY A 76 8.86 13.88 8.32
N ARG A 77 9.68 12.81 8.33
CA ARG A 77 11.13 12.97 8.37
C ARG A 77 11.67 13.70 7.14
N ARG A 78 11.07 13.51 5.96
CA ARG A 78 11.56 14.11 4.71
C ARG A 78 11.23 15.58 4.54
N ARG A 79 10.00 15.95 4.87
CA ARG A 79 9.60 17.36 4.90
C ARG A 79 10.26 18.15 6.03
N GLY A 80 11.13 17.53 6.83
CA GLY A 80 11.85 18.16 7.94
C GLY A 80 11.00 18.43 9.19
N ARG A 81 9.72 18.03 9.21
CA ARG A 81 8.81 18.24 10.35
C ARG A 81 7.82 17.09 10.52
N LYS A 82 7.53 16.70 11.76
CA LYS A 82 6.52 15.67 12.04
C LYS A 82 5.12 16.17 11.64
N PHE A 83 4.25 15.25 11.23
CA PHE A 83 2.81 15.50 11.15
C PHE A 83 2.20 15.48 12.55
N THR A 84 1.33 16.43 12.86
CA THR A 84 0.71 16.58 14.19
C THR A 84 -0.79 16.89 14.09
N GLY A 85 -1.56 16.58 15.15
CA GLY A 85 -2.98 16.94 15.23
C GLY A 85 -3.81 16.45 14.04
N ALA A 86 -4.68 17.33 13.52
CA ALA A 86 -5.57 17.05 12.40
C ALA A 86 -4.82 16.66 11.12
N GLU A 87 -3.70 17.34 10.81
CA GLU A 87 -2.87 17.05 9.62
C GLU A 87 -2.37 15.59 9.61
N ARG A 88 -2.00 15.07 10.79
CA ARG A 88 -1.56 13.66 10.92
C ARG A 88 -2.71 12.69 10.71
N VAL A 89 -3.88 12.98 11.25
CA VAL A 89 -5.06 12.12 11.14
C VAL A 89 -5.53 12.07 9.69
N GLU A 90 -5.63 13.22 9.05
CA GLU A 90 -6.01 13.33 7.64
C GLU A 90 -5.02 12.56 6.75
N TYR A 91 -3.72 12.79 6.91
CA TYR A 91 -2.73 12.12 6.06
C TYR A 91 -2.70 10.60 6.29
N ALA A 92 -2.83 10.14 7.54
CA ALA A 92 -2.95 8.71 7.83
C ALA A 92 -4.18 8.07 7.17
N GLY A 93 -5.33 8.76 7.21
CA GLY A 93 -6.54 8.37 6.50
C GLY A 93 -6.34 8.31 4.99
N THR A 94 -5.70 9.31 4.41
CA THR A 94 -5.37 9.35 2.97
C THR A 94 -4.47 8.18 2.56
N ILE A 95 -3.42 7.87 3.34
CA ILE A 95 -2.59 6.69 3.06
C ILE A 95 -3.42 5.39 3.17
N ARG A 96 -4.38 5.30 4.10
CA ARG A 96 -5.24 4.12 4.17
C ARG A 96 -6.15 3.96 2.96
N ILE A 97 -6.68 5.05 2.44
CA ILE A 97 -7.42 5.05 1.17
C ILE A 97 -6.55 4.52 0.05
N LEU A 98 -5.30 5.00 -0.07
CA LEU A 98 -4.36 4.54 -1.09
C LEU A 98 -4.03 3.05 -0.97
N ILE A 99 -3.85 2.53 0.25
CA ILE A 99 -3.66 1.09 0.52
C ILE A 99 -4.88 0.31 0.04
N THR A 100 -6.09 0.74 0.40
CA THR A 100 -7.34 0.07 -0.01
C THR A 100 -7.50 0.09 -1.52
N MET A 101 -7.31 1.24 -2.17
CA MET A 101 -7.35 1.36 -3.62
C MET A 101 -6.36 0.42 -4.30
N THR A 102 -5.15 0.32 -3.76
CA THR A 102 -4.12 -0.60 -4.28
C THR A 102 -4.58 -2.05 -4.19
N ILE A 103 -5.07 -2.46 -3.02
CA ILE A 103 -5.56 -3.83 -2.79
C ILE A 103 -6.72 -4.15 -3.73
N GLU A 104 -7.70 -3.25 -3.85
CA GLU A 104 -8.87 -3.47 -4.69
C GLU A 104 -8.51 -3.50 -6.18
N THR A 105 -7.64 -2.59 -6.63
CA THR A 105 -7.15 -2.58 -8.02
C THR A 105 -6.47 -3.91 -8.39
N LEU A 106 -5.69 -4.49 -7.47
CA LEU A 106 -5.04 -5.78 -7.69
C LEU A 106 -6.03 -6.95 -7.62
N SER A 107 -7.05 -6.85 -6.77
CA SER A 107 -8.16 -7.82 -6.72
C SER A 107 -8.91 -7.82 -8.05
N GLU A 108 -9.33 -6.67 -8.53
CA GLU A 108 -10.03 -6.55 -9.82
C GLU A 108 -9.17 -7.10 -10.97
N ARG A 109 -7.88 -6.74 -11.01
CA ARG A 109 -6.97 -7.19 -12.07
C ARG A 109 -6.73 -8.70 -12.09
N TYR A 110 -6.50 -9.32 -10.93
CA TYR A 110 -5.96 -10.69 -10.85
C TYR A 110 -6.92 -11.73 -10.30
N ILE A 111 -7.94 -11.32 -9.55
CA ILE A 111 -8.95 -12.23 -8.98
C ILE A 111 -10.21 -12.18 -9.84
N ASN A 112 -10.73 -10.99 -10.09
CA ASN A 112 -11.97 -10.82 -10.86
C ASN A 112 -11.72 -10.81 -12.38
N ASN A 113 -10.46 -10.64 -12.81
CA ASN A 113 -10.05 -10.57 -14.20
C ASN A 113 -10.78 -9.46 -14.97
N ASP A 114 -10.89 -8.28 -14.37
CA ASP A 114 -11.47 -7.11 -15.02
C ASP A 114 -10.79 -6.85 -16.38
N ALA A 115 -11.58 -6.82 -17.45
CA ALA A 115 -11.08 -6.76 -18.81
C ALA A 115 -10.38 -5.43 -19.10
N LEU A 116 -10.96 -4.31 -18.65
CA LEU A 116 -10.43 -2.98 -18.93
C LEU A 116 -9.08 -2.75 -18.24
N ILE A 117 -8.97 -3.13 -16.96
CA ILE A 117 -7.71 -3.03 -16.22
C ILE A 117 -6.67 -3.99 -16.80
N SER A 118 -7.10 -5.18 -17.25
CA SER A 118 -6.19 -6.15 -17.88
C SER A 118 -5.61 -5.68 -19.20
N GLU A 119 -6.40 -5.03 -20.04
CA GLU A 119 -5.95 -4.43 -21.30
C GLU A 119 -5.06 -3.21 -21.07
N ALA A 120 -5.45 -2.33 -20.13
CA ALA A 120 -4.72 -1.11 -19.83
C ALA A 120 -3.36 -1.38 -19.14
N PHE A 121 -3.27 -2.45 -18.35
CA PHE A 121 -2.06 -2.83 -17.61
C PHE A 121 -1.78 -4.34 -17.77
N PRO A 122 -1.13 -4.74 -18.87
CA PRO A 122 -0.92 -6.15 -19.20
C PRO A 122 -0.04 -6.87 -18.17
N GLY A 123 1.02 -6.21 -17.68
CA GLY A 123 1.96 -6.77 -16.73
C GLY A 123 1.77 -6.30 -15.28
N PRO A 124 2.21 -7.11 -14.30
CA PRO A 124 2.24 -6.71 -12.89
C PRO A 124 3.10 -5.49 -12.60
N ASP A 125 4.14 -5.27 -13.40
CA ASP A 125 4.99 -4.09 -13.23
C ASP A 125 4.33 -2.82 -13.75
N ASP A 126 3.47 -2.92 -14.77
CA ASP A 126 2.78 -1.78 -15.37
C ASP A 126 1.74 -1.20 -14.42
N ILE A 127 0.92 -2.07 -13.83
CA ILE A 127 -0.09 -1.67 -12.84
C ILE A 127 0.60 -1.14 -11.57
N ALA A 128 1.70 -1.76 -11.13
CA ALA A 128 2.48 -1.28 -9.98
C ALA A 128 3.03 0.13 -10.19
N LYS A 129 3.57 0.42 -11.38
CA LYS A 129 4.07 1.76 -11.73
C LYS A 129 2.94 2.78 -11.72
N LYS A 130 1.78 2.43 -12.29
CA LYS A 130 0.62 3.33 -12.32
C LYS A 130 0.08 3.64 -10.92
N ILE A 131 -0.09 2.61 -10.08
CA ILE A 131 -0.50 2.77 -8.69
C ILE A 131 0.50 3.66 -7.95
N SER A 132 1.79 3.39 -8.08
CA SER A 132 2.84 4.19 -7.43
C SER A 132 2.83 5.65 -7.88
N ALA A 133 2.57 5.93 -9.16
CA ALA A 133 2.43 7.29 -9.65
C ALA A 133 1.26 8.05 -8.98
N ILE A 134 0.12 7.37 -8.74
CA ILE A 134 -1.02 7.94 -8.00
C ILE A 134 -0.61 8.24 -6.56
N TRP A 135 0.09 7.32 -5.89
CA TRP A 135 0.60 7.53 -4.55
C TRP A 135 1.52 8.75 -4.47
N HIS A 136 2.51 8.86 -5.37
CA HIS A 136 3.46 9.98 -5.38
C HIS A 136 2.74 11.32 -5.55
N GLU A 137 1.80 11.42 -6.48
CA GLU A 137 1.06 12.67 -6.72
C GLU A 137 0.25 13.09 -5.48
N VAL A 138 -0.37 12.14 -4.79
CA VAL A 138 -1.10 12.43 -3.54
C VAL A 138 -0.15 12.81 -2.42
N MET A 139 0.90 12.03 -2.18
CA MET A 139 1.84 12.23 -1.08
C MET A 139 2.64 13.53 -1.22
N LYS A 140 3.00 13.90 -2.45
CA LYS A 140 3.70 15.15 -2.76
C LYS A 140 2.98 16.36 -2.17
N ARG A 141 1.64 16.37 -2.12
CA ARG A 141 0.86 17.48 -1.57
C ARG A 141 1.06 17.64 -0.06
N TYR A 142 1.17 16.53 0.67
CA TYR A 142 1.42 16.52 2.11
C TYR A 142 2.90 16.79 2.45
N GLU A 143 3.81 16.41 1.56
CA GLU A 143 5.25 16.63 1.74
C GLU A 143 5.68 18.05 1.32
N ALA A 144 5.01 18.68 0.35
CA ALA A 144 5.30 20.04 -0.11
C ALA A 144 4.67 21.14 0.76
N ALA A 145 3.67 20.84 1.58
CA ALA A 145 2.94 21.85 2.35
C ALA A 145 3.86 22.58 3.35
N PRO A 146 4.06 23.91 3.22
CA PRO A 146 4.68 24.70 4.26
C PRO A 146 3.82 24.64 5.52
N ALA A 147 4.42 24.89 6.68
CA ALA A 147 3.65 25.03 7.91
C ALA A 147 2.64 26.16 7.72
N THR A 148 1.39 25.83 7.44
CA THR A 148 0.29 26.77 7.60
C THR A 148 0.11 26.99 9.08
N GLY A 149 0.86 27.97 9.60
CA GLY A 149 0.31 28.86 10.59
C GLY A 149 -0.89 29.53 9.95
N THR A 150 -2.08 29.15 10.39
CA THR A 150 -3.25 30.01 10.34
C THR A 150 -3.59 30.35 11.78
N ALA A 151 -3.67 31.66 12.00
CA ALA A 151 -3.77 32.40 13.25
C ALA A 151 -4.92 31.96 14.16
#